data_AF-A0A811MJR4-F1
#
_entry.id   AF-A0A811MJR4-F1
#
_cell.length_a   1.000
_cell.length_b   1.000
_cell.length_c   1.000
_cell.angle_alpha   90.00
_cell.angle_beta   90.00
_cell.angle_gamma   90.00
#
_symmetry.space_group_name_H-M   'P 1'
#
loop_
_entity.id
_entity.type
_entity.pdbx_description
1 polymer ?
#
loop_
_entity_poly.entity_id
_entity_poly.type
_entity_poly.pdbx_seq_one_letter_code
_entity_poly.pdbx_strand_id
1 'polypeptide(L)'
;MAAEAQQQLLVLLLAWSWPFLVSSLARGVASSLHPVVLLPAYSCSQLDARLTHEFEPSTAPSCGERMGKKGWFRLWENYTALQEDPALVPCYAELLRLVYDPVAGDYRNVPGVKTRVVPFRAKRGFGSDDPATKNICMGKLIQALEGVGYREGKNLFGAPYDF
;
A
#
# COMPACT_ATOMS: atom_id res chain seq x y z
N MET A 1 -39.86 67.19 -10.87
CA MET A 1 -40.30 65.97 -10.17
C MET A 1 -40.33 64.70 -11.03
N ALA A 2 -40.29 64.75 -12.36
CA ALA A 2 -40.28 63.54 -13.21
C ALA A 2 -38.87 62.97 -13.54
N ALA A 3 -37.81 63.77 -13.43
CA ALA A 3 -36.45 63.37 -13.81
C ALA A 3 -35.74 62.49 -12.75
N GLU A 4 -36.00 62.71 -11.45
CA GLU A 4 -35.36 61.96 -10.36
C GLU A 4 -35.86 60.51 -10.26
N ALA A 5 -37.14 60.26 -10.56
CA ALA A 5 -37.71 58.93 -10.50
C ALA A 5 -37.16 58.01 -11.61
N GLN A 6 -36.88 58.56 -12.80
CA GLN A 6 -36.30 57.81 -13.93
C GLN A 6 -34.82 57.45 -13.68
N GLN A 7 -34.08 58.32 -12.99
CA GLN A 7 -32.66 58.11 -12.72
C GLN A 7 -32.43 57.11 -11.57
N GLN A 8 -33.35 57.06 -10.60
CA GLN A 8 -33.33 56.04 -9.55
C GLN A 8 -33.73 54.64 -10.07
N LEU A 9 -34.64 54.55 -11.04
CA LEU A 9 -35.06 53.27 -11.64
C LEU A 9 -33.94 52.62 -12.48
N LEU A 10 -33.13 53.41 -13.20
CA LEU A 10 -32.00 52.91 -13.99
C LEU A 10 -30.85 52.37 -13.13
N VAL A 11 -30.58 52.98 -11.97
CA VAL A 11 -29.51 52.55 -11.07
C VAL A 11 -29.85 51.24 -10.35
N LEU A 12 -31.13 51.01 -10.03
CA LEU A 12 -31.59 49.78 -9.38
C LEU A 12 -31.59 48.57 -10.33
N LEU A 13 -31.83 48.78 -11.62
CA LEU A 13 -31.81 47.70 -12.63
C LEU A 13 -30.40 47.20 -12.96
N LEU A 14 -29.36 48.06 -12.85
CA LEU A 14 -27.97 47.68 -13.08
C LEU A 14 -27.31 47.02 -11.85
N ALA A 15 -27.82 47.25 -10.64
CA ALA A 15 -27.27 46.68 -9.41
C ALA A 15 -27.73 45.24 -9.12
N TRP A 16 -28.81 44.77 -9.76
CA TRP A 16 -29.38 43.44 -9.51
C TRP A 16 -29.01 42.40 -10.56
N SER A 17 -28.36 42.81 -11.66
CA SER A 17 -27.89 41.91 -12.71
C SER A 17 -26.44 41.43 -12.53
N TRP A 18 -25.73 41.88 -11.48
CA TRP A 18 -24.29 41.66 -11.36
C TRP A 18 -23.72 40.57 -10.43
N PRO A 19 -24.48 39.76 -9.65
CA PRO A 19 -23.87 38.58 -9.02
C PRO A 19 -23.97 37.32 -9.88
N PHE A 20 -24.71 37.32 -11.00
CA PHE A 20 -25.00 36.08 -11.74
C PHE A 20 -24.07 35.77 -12.93
N LEU A 21 -23.11 36.64 -13.25
CA LEU A 21 -22.24 36.46 -14.43
C LEU A 21 -20.81 35.97 -14.13
N VAL A 22 -20.48 35.61 -12.88
CA VAL A 22 -19.15 35.03 -12.55
C VAL A 22 -19.29 33.78 -11.68
N SER A 23 -20.03 32.77 -12.13
CA SER A 23 -19.97 31.44 -11.49
C SER A 23 -19.94 30.25 -12.46
N SER A 24 -19.78 30.47 -13.76
CA SER A 24 -19.92 29.39 -14.75
C SER A 24 -18.73 29.18 -15.70
N LEU A 25 -17.49 29.41 -15.25
CA LEU A 25 -16.29 29.03 -16.04
C LEU A 25 -15.20 28.28 -15.26
N ALA A 26 -15.51 27.80 -14.05
CA ALA A 26 -14.64 26.87 -13.34
C ALA A 26 -15.42 25.62 -12.87
N ARG A 27 -16.25 25.05 -13.74
CA ARG A 27 -16.32 23.59 -13.77
C ARG A 27 -15.01 23.15 -14.42
N GLY A 28 -13.93 23.23 -13.64
CA GLY A 28 -12.75 22.46 -13.95
C GLY A 28 -13.28 21.06 -14.18
N VAL A 29 -13.05 20.52 -15.38
CA VAL A 29 -13.07 19.08 -15.55
C VAL A 29 -12.05 18.64 -14.52
N ALA A 30 -12.52 18.24 -13.34
CA ALA A 30 -11.71 17.48 -12.42
C ALA A 30 -11.33 16.28 -13.29
N SER A 31 -10.14 16.32 -13.86
CA SER A 31 -9.62 15.26 -14.71
C SER A 31 -9.82 14.01 -13.89
N SER A 32 -10.79 13.20 -14.28
CA SER A 32 -11.20 12.02 -13.54
C SER A 32 -10.06 11.04 -13.76
N LEU A 33 -9.05 11.11 -12.91
CA LEU A 33 -7.88 10.25 -12.96
C LEU A 33 -8.35 8.79 -13.04
N HIS A 34 -7.91 8.09 -14.08
CA HIS A 34 -8.23 6.68 -14.25
C HIS A 34 -7.66 5.87 -13.07
N PRO A 35 -8.35 4.84 -12.57
CA PRO A 35 -7.81 4.00 -11.52
C PRO A 35 -6.48 3.35 -11.90
N VAL A 36 -5.52 3.37 -10.97
CA VAL A 36 -4.19 2.75 -11.12
C VAL A 36 -4.05 1.62 -10.11
N VAL A 37 -3.56 0.47 -10.57
CA VAL A 37 -3.17 -0.67 -9.73
C VAL A 37 -1.66 -0.84 -9.82
N LEU A 38 -0.97 -0.78 -8.69
CA LEU A 38 0.47 -0.96 -8.58
C LEU A 38 0.76 -2.44 -8.32
N LEU A 39 1.45 -3.07 -9.26
CA LEU A 39 2.03 -4.40 -9.11
C LEU A 39 3.53 -4.23 -8.85
N PRO A 40 4.06 -4.63 -7.69
CA PRO A 40 5.47 -4.45 -7.38
C PRO A 40 6.35 -5.43 -8.18
N ALA A 41 7.66 -5.19 -8.17
CA ALA A 41 8.63 -6.19 -8.62
C ALA A 41 8.96 -7.18 -7.50
N TYR A 42 9.89 -8.10 -7.78
CA TYR A 42 10.48 -9.02 -6.81
C TYR A 42 10.89 -8.30 -5.51
N SER A 43 10.75 -9.00 -4.38
CA SER A 43 11.08 -8.55 -3.02
C SER A 43 10.35 -7.32 -2.46
N CYS A 44 9.47 -6.67 -3.24
CA CYS A 44 8.83 -5.43 -2.83
C CYS A 44 7.46 -5.60 -2.16
N SER A 45 6.94 -6.82 -2.10
CA SER A 45 5.77 -7.18 -1.29
C SER A 45 6.20 -7.60 0.11
N GLN A 46 5.46 -7.19 1.13
CA GLN A 46 5.68 -7.69 2.49
C GLN A 46 4.94 -9.01 2.73
N LEU A 47 5.62 -9.96 3.36
CA LEU A 47 5.10 -11.27 3.73
C LEU A 47 5.10 -11.43 5.26
N ASP A 48 3.99 -11.93 5.78
CA ASP A 48 3.92 -12.42 7.15
C ASP A 48 3.90 -13.95 7.16
N ALA A 49 4.38 -14.54 8.25
CA ALA A 49 4.25 -15.97 8.53
C ALA A 49 3.56 -16.25 9.86
N ARG A 50 3.01 -17.47 9.96
CA ARG A 50 2.50 -18.06 11.19
C ARG A 50 2.90 -19.53 11.22
N LEU A 51 3.39 -19.99 12.37
CA LEU A 51 3.74 -21.38 12.59
C LEU A 51 2.55 -22.15 13.17
N THR A 52 2.46 -23.43 12.82
CA THR A 52 1.50 -24.39 13.35
C THR A 52 2.22 -25.56 14.00
N HIS A 53 1.49 -26.46 14.63
CA HIS A 53 2.05 -27.62 15.32
C HIS A 53 2.77 -28.62 14.39
N GLU A 54 2.55 -28.54 13.08
CA GLU A 54 3.24 -29.37 12.08
C GLU A 54 4.67 -28.86 11.76
N PHE A 55 5.05 -27.67 12.23
CA PHE A 55 6.37 -27.14 11.94
C PHE A 55 7.40 -27.80 12.87
N GLU A 56 8.35 -28.50 12.28
CA GLU A 56 9.47 -29.10 12.99
C GLU A 56 10.70 -28.21 12.75
N PRO A 57 11.09 -27.35 13.71
CA PRO A 57 12.21 -26.44 13.50
C PRO A 57 13.51 -27.23 13.36
N SER A 58 14.35 -26.81 12.41
CA SER A 58 15.72 -27.29 12.35
C SER A 58 16.52 -26.93 13.62
N THR A 59 17.78 -27.36 13.68
CA THR A 59 18.72 -26.96 14.74
C THR A 59 19.15 -25.48 14.65
N ALA A 60 18.56 -24.69 13.75
CA ALA A 60 18.80 -23.26 13.64
C ALA A 60 18.40 -22.54 14.96
N PRO A 61 19.25 -21.61 15.45
CA PRO A 61 18.93 -20.82 16.64
C PRO A 61 17.56 -20.16 16.53
N SER A 62 16.81 -20.17 17.64
CA SER A 62 15.57 -19.42 17.84
C SER A 62 14.39 -19.73 16.91
N CYS A 63 14.50 -20.71 16.01
CA CYS A 63 13.44 -20.99 15.04
C CYS A 63 12.19 -21.66 15.65
N GLY A 64 12.40 -22.41 16.74
CA GLY A 64 11.31 -22.95 17.55
C GLY A 64 10.64 -21.92 18.48
N GLU A 65 11.22 -20.75 18.73
CA GLU A 65 10.70 -19.81 19.74
C GLU A 65 9.33 -19.23 19.40
N ARG A 66 8.94 -19.26 18.12
CA ARG A 66 7.63 -18.81 17.66
C ARG A 66 6.61 -19.93 17.59
N MET A 67 7.01 -21.18 17.86
CA MET A 67 6.11 -22.33 17.94
C MET A 67 5.04 -22.12 19.02
N GLY A 68 3.78 -22.44 18.70
CA GLY A 68 2.66 -22.30 19.63
C GLY A 68 2.25 -20.85 19.96
N LYS A 69 3.01 -19.83 19.55
CA LYS A 69 2.60 -18.43 19.67
C LYS A 69 1.45 -18.16 18.69
N LYS A 70 0.35 -17.62 19.21
CA LYS A 70 -0.79 -17.21 18.39
C LYS A 70 -0.45 -15.90 17.67
N GLY A 71 -0.50 -15.87 16.34
CA GLY A 71 -0.41 -14.64 15.57
C GLY A 71 0.39 -14.77 14.28
N TRP A 72 0.38 -13.70 13.50
CA TRP A 72 1.23 -13.50 12.33
C TRP A 72 2.43 -12.64 12.72
N PHE A 73 3.60 -12.95 12.18
CA PHE A 73 4.81 -12.16 12.35
C PHE A 73 5.44 -11.83 11.00
N ARG A 74 6.24 -10.78 10.96
CA ARG A 74 6.94 -10.36 9.75
C ARG A 74 7.96 -11.43 9.31
N LEU A 75 7.75 -11.99 8.12
CA LEU A 75 8.69 -12.90 7.44
C LEU A 75 9.60 -12.11 6.49
N TRP A 76 9.01 -11.23 5.67
CA TRP A 76 9.72 -10.44 4.67
C TRP A 76 9.12 -9.04 4.48
N GLU A 77 9.87 -7.97 4.28
CA GLU A 77 11.28 -7.84 4.69
C GLU A 77 11.33 -7.59 6.20
N ASN A 78 12.36 -8.10 6.87
CA ASN A 78 12.56 -7.95 8.30
C ASN A 78 13.99 -7.52 8.63
N TYR A 79 14.41 -6.41 8.02
CA TYR A 79 15.77 -5.89 8.15
C TYR A 79 16.10 -5.55 9.61
N THR A 80 15.19 -4.89 10.31
CA THR A 80 15.43 -4.42 11.68
C THR A 80 15.71 -5.59 12.63
N ALA A 81 14.92 -6.66 12.57
CA ALA A 81 15.14 -7.84 13.41
C ALA A 81 16.46 -8.55 13.08
N LEU A 82 16.87 -8.55 11.80
CA LEU A 82 18.14 -9.14 11.37
C LEU A 82 19.35 -8.28 11.74
N GLN A 83 19.20 -6.95 11.87
CA GLN A 83 20.23 -6.06 12.41
C GLN A 83 20.39 -6.22 13.92
N GLU A 84 19.27 -6.39 14.64
CA GLU A 84 19.28 -6.61 16.09
C GLU A 84 19.86 -7.98 16.45
N ASP A 85 19.50 -9.03 15.70
CA ASP A 85 20.01 -10.39 15.90
C ASP A 85 20.30 -11.11 14.56
N PRO A 86 21.56 -11.06 14.09
CA PRO A 86 22.00 -11.79 12.91
C PRO A 86 21.89 -13.32 13.03
N ALA A 87 21.77 -13.87 14.24
CA ALA A 87 21.61 -15.32 14.43
C ALA A 87 20.24 -15.83 13.95
N LEU A 88 19.29 -14.93 13.67
CA LEU A 88 17.98 -15.27 13.10
C LEU A 88 18.03 -15.58 11.60
N VAL A 89 19.12 -15.25 10.88
CA VAL A 89 19.22 -15.46 9.42
C VAL A 89 18.92 -16.91 9.01
N PRO A 90 19.53 -17.95 9.61
CA PRO A 90 19.25 -19.34 9.24
C PRO A 90 17.77 -19.71 9.43
N CYS A 91 17.14 -19.16 10.47
CA CYS A 91 15.72 -19.39 10.72
C CYS A 91 14.84 -18.74 9.64
N TYR A 92 15.06 -17.46 9.32
CA TYR A 92 14.28 -16.80 8.27
C TYR A 92 14.46 -17.48 6.91
N ALA A 93 15.67 -17.95 6.59
CA ALA A 93 15.92 -18.73 5.38
C ALA A 93 15.15 -20.05 5.36
N GLU A 94 15.06 -20.76 6.49
CA GLU A 94 14.25 -21.98 6.62
C GLU A 94 12.75 -21.69 6.39
N LEU A 95 12.24 -20.60 6.98
CA LEU A 95 10.83 -20.23 6.88
C LEU A 95 10.43 -19.69 5.50
N LEU A 96 11.36 -19.08 4.75
CA LEU A 96 11.17 -18.61 3.37
C LEU A 96 11.30 -19.73 2.34
N ARG A 97 11.84 -20.89 2.72
CA ARG A 97 12.08 -21.99 1.79
C ARG A 97 10.76 -22.57 1.27
N LEU A 98 10.77 -22.92 -0.01
CA LEU A 98 9.72 -23.71 -0.64
C LEU A 98 10.15 -25.18 -0.78
N VAL A 99 9.18 -26.08 -0.68
CA VAL A 99 9.30 -27.52 -0.90
C VAL A 99 8.56 -27.85 -2.18
N TYR A 100 9.24 -28.49 -3.12
CA TYR A 100 8.60 -28.97 -4.35
C TYR A 100 7.77 -30.22 -4.05
N ASP A 101 6.50 -30.20 -4.45
CA ASP A 101 5.58 -31.31 -4.42
C ASP A 101 5.49 -31.90 -5.84
N PRO A 102 6.11 -33.07 -6.11
CA PRO A 102 6.14 -33.67 -7.45
C PRO A 102 4.80 -34.26 -7.87
N VAL A 103 3.89 -34.55 -6.91
CA VAL A 103 2.56 -35.08 -7.22
C VAL A 103 1.65 -33.96 -7.68
N ALA A 104 1.71 -32.80 -7.00
CA ALA A 104 0.97 -31.61 -7.41
C ALA A 104 1.64 -30.87 -8.58
N GLY A 105 2.94 -31.08 -8.81
CA GLY A 105 3.73 -30.31 -9.78
C GLY A 105 3.89 -28.85 -9.37
N ASP A 106 3.93 -28.57 -8.07
CA ASP A 106 3.87 -27.21 -7.51
C ASP A 106 4.77 -27.06 -6.27
N TYR A 107 4.96 -25.84 -5.80
CA TYR A 107 5.70 -25.53 -4.59
C TYR A 107 4.77 -25.29 -3.40
N ARG A 108 5.19 -25.76 -2.23
CA ARG A 108 4.50 -25.54 -0.96
C ARG A 108 5.46 -24.90 0.03
N ASN A 109 4.94 -24.17 1.01
CA ASN A 109 5.74 -23.79 2.17
C ASN A 109 6.25 -25.03 2.90
N VAL A 110 7.29 -24.85 3.72
CA VAL A 110 7.70 -25.87 4.71
C VAL A 110 6.49 -26.33 5.53
N PRO A 111 6.34 -27.64 5.81
CA PRO A 111 5.27 -28.15 6.66
C PRO A 111 5.11 -27.33 7.94
N GLY A 112 3.86 -27.00 8.24
CA GLY A 112 3.49 -26.14 9.36
C GLY A 112 3.80 -24.64 9.26
N VAL A 113 4.45 -24.16 8.20
CA VAL A 113 4.62 -22.72 7.91
C VAL A 113 3.47 -22.22 7.03
N LYS A 114 2.72 -21.24 7.53
CA LYS A 114 1.71 -20.52 6.74
C LYS A 114 2.25 -19.14 6.40
N THR A 115 2.24 -18.75 5.14
CA THR A 115 2.57 -17.39 4.68
C THR A 115 1.31 -16.65 4.29
N ARG A 116 1.38 -15.32 4.33
CA ARG A 116 0.39 -14.43 3.69
C ARG A 116 1.09 -13.16 3.23
N VAL A 117 0.54 -12.57 2.19
CA VAL A 117 0.89 -11.20 1.81
C VAL A 117 0.20 -10.22 2.76
N VAL A 118 0.95 -9.24 3.28
CA VAL A 118 0.39 -8.13 4.08
C VAL A 118 -0.67 -7.40 3.24
N PRO A 119 -1.85 -7.05 3.80
CA PRO A 119 -3.09 -7.02 3.03
C PRO A 119 -3.10 -6.14 1.77
N PHE A 120 -3.71 -6.73 0.74
CA PHE A 120 -4.15 -6.14 -0.52
C PHE A 120 -4.95 -4.85 -0.33
N ARG A 121 -4.78 -3.88 -1.25
CA ARG A 121 -5.33 -2.50 -1.25
C ARG A 121 -4.67 -1.48 -0.31
N ALA A 122 -3.70 -1.88 0.50
CA ALA A 122 -2.88 -0.95 1.27
C ALA A 122 -1.52 -0.72 0.61
N LYS A 123 -1.12 0.53 0.37
CA LYS A 123 0.24 0.95 -0.01
C LYS A 123 1.28 0.52 1.03
N ARG A 124 0.83 0.30 2.28
CA ARG A 124 1.65 -0.28 3.37
C ARG A 124 2.16 -1.69 3.08
N GLY A 125 1.58 -2.39 2.09
CA GLY A 125 2.09 -3.69 1.63
C GLY A 125 3.36 -3.61 0.78
N PHE A 126 3.82 -2.40 0.44
CA PHE A 126 5.05 -2.16 -0.31
C PHE A 126 6.16 -1.60 0.57
N GLY A 127 7.39 -2.05 0.29
CA GLY A 127 8.62 -1.46 0.82
C GLY A 127 9.22 -2.19 2.00
N SER A 128 10.30 -1.59 2.51
CA SER A 128 11.18 -2.16 3.53
C SER A 128 11.05 -1.45 4.87
N ASP A 129 11.33 -2.17 5.95
CA ASP A 129 11.62 -1.56 7.26
C ASP A 129 13.06 -1.04 7.36
N ASP A 130 13.93 -1.35 6.39
CA ASP A 130 15.24 -0.71 6.23
C ASP A 130 15.09 0.77 5.84
N PRO A 131 15.59 1.71 6.67
CA PRO A 131 15.57 3.13 6.36
C PRO A 131 16.24 3.49 5.02
N ALA A 132 17.27 2.74 4.60
CA ALA A 132 18.02 3.01 3.38
C ALA A 132 17.21 2.66 2.12
N THR A 133 16.38 1.62 2.19
CA THR A 133 15.64 1.09 1.03
C THR A 133 14.13 1.36 1.08
N LYS A 134 13.64 2.03 2.13
CA LYS A 134 12.22 2.41 2.34
C LYS A 134 11.54 3.03 1.11
N ASN A 135 12.30 3.75 0.27
CA ASN A 135 11.79 4.42 -0.93
C ASN A 135 12.13 3.72 -2.26
N ILE A 136 12.83 2.57 -2.25
CA ILE A 136 13.34 1.89 -3.46
C ILE A 136 12.23 1.15 -4.21
N CYS A 137 11.29 0.53 -3.50
CA CYS A 137 10.21 -0.23 -4.13
C CYS A 137 9.24 0.65 -4.92
N MET A 138 8.19 1.16 -4.27
CA MET A 138 7.15 1.96 -4.95
C MET A 138 6.98 3.35 -4.33
N GLY A 139 7.79 3.69 -3.32
CA GLY A 139 7.63 4.91 -2.52
C GLY A 139 7.63 6.18 -3.35
N LYS A 140 8.64 6.37 -4.23
CA LYS A 140 8.73 7.55 -5.10
C LYS A 140 7.58 7.63 -6.11
N LEU A 141 7.21 6.51 -6.73
CA LEU A 141 6.10 6.46 -7.69
C LEU A 141 4.77 6.81 -7.01
N ILE A 142 4.51 6.24 -5.83
CA ILE A 142 3.35 6.56 -5.01
C ILE A 142 3.32 8.05 -4.69
N GLN A 143 4.43 8.61 -4.20
CA GLN A 143 4.50 10.05 -3.87
C GLN A 143 4.19 10.93 -5.08
N ALA A 144 4.73 10.60 -6.26
CA ALA A 144 4.45 11.34 -7.49
C ALA A 144 2.98 11.27 -7.90
N LEU A 145 2.36 10.08 -7.85
CA LEU A 145 0.94 9.89 -8.15
C LEU A 145 0.06 10.68 -7.16
N GLU A 146 0.36 10.63 -5.87
CA GLU A 146 -0.41 11.37 -4.86
C GLU A 146 -0.29 12.88 -5.02
N GLY A 147 0.90 13.35 -5.43
CA GLY A 147 1.18 14.76 -5.75
C GLY A 147 0.32 15.30 -6.91
N VAL A 148 -0.11 14.44 -7.85
CA VAL A 148 -1.00 14.82 -8.95
C VAL A 148 -2.48 14.50 -8.69
N GLY A 149 -2.82 14.09 -7.46
CA GLY A 149 -4.22 13.96 -7.01
C GLY A 149 -4.74 12.53 -6.85
N TYR A 150 -3.91 11.49 -7.05
CA TYR A 150 -4.29 10.12 -6.70
C TYR A 150 -4.47 9.95 -5.19
N ARG A 151 -5.38 9.04 -4.81
CA ARG A 151 -5.70 8.72 -3.41
C ARG A 151 -5.82 7.22 -3.24
N GLU A 152 -5.09 6.71 -2.25
CA GLU A 152 -5.17 5.31 -1.83
C GLU A 152 -6.61 4.87 -1.58
N GLY A 153 -6.97 3.67 -2.07
CA GLY A 153 -8.29 3.09 -1.87
C GLY A 153 -9.42 3.75 -2.66
N LYS A 154 -9.16 4.85 -3.39
CA LYS A 154 -10.13 5.51 -4.27
C LYS A 154 -9.80 5.25 -5.74
N ASN A 155 -8.63 5.66 -6.18
CA ASN A 155 -8.16 5.53 -7.56
C ASN A 155 -6.68 5.09 -7.65
N LEU A 156 -6.05 4.77 -6.52
CA LEU A 156 -4.72 4.19 -6.44
C LEU A 156 -4.77 2.96 -5.52
N PHE A 157 -4.38 1.81 -6.05
CA PHE A 157 -4.48 0.53 -5.36
C PHE A 157 -3.16 -0.23 -5.42
N GLY A 158 -2.81 -0.92 -4.34
CA GLY A 158 -1.68 -1.85 -4.32
C GLY A 158 -2.12 -3.29 -4.54
N ALA A 159 -1.39 -4.03 -5.36
CA ALA A 159 -1.52 -5.46 -5.60
C ALA A 159 -0.22 -6.22 -5.26
N PRO A 160 0.19 -6.27 -3.97
CA PRO A 160 1.31 -7.10 -3.57
C PRO A 160 0.97 -8.59 -3.74
N TYR A 161 1.98 -9.40 -3.98
CA TYR A 161 1.89 -10.85 -4.18
C TYR A 161 3.08 -11.56 -3.51
N ASP A 162 2.95 -12.87 -3.30
CA ASP A 162 4.04 -13.75 -2.86
C ASP A 162 4.92 -14.04 -4.09
N PHE A 163 6.15 -13.50 -4.08
CA PHE A 163 6.93 -13.22 -5.29
C PHE A 163 7.89 -14.32 -5.71
#